data_AF-A0A6P5T4Z8-F1
#
_entry.id   AF-A0A6P5T4Z8-F1
#
_cell.length_a   1.000
_cell.length_b   1.000
_cell.length_c   1.000
_cell.angle_alpha   90.00
_cell.angle_beta   90.00
_cell.angle_gamma   90.00
#
_symmetry.space_group_name_H-M   'P 1'
#
loop_
_entity.id
_entity.type
_entity.pdbx_description
1 polymer ?
#
loop_
_entity_poly.entity_id
_entity_poly.type
_entity_poly.pdbx_seq_one_letter_code
_entity_poly.pdbx_strand_id
1 'polypeptide(L)'
;MDQLSGLWFYQSLLPKPNFTLQQKLIKHAITEIGEGDINYPIQHRPRILTDVVQLLFHIPSLGLTRGRFQKGEPVVLVIKGTIPIFYKGHPYKTPIKIWVPFGYPKDSPKVRVVVEDQAIMSIKLPHPYVDAGAGGLVNVPYMQAWIEAHSERTLTDLVINMCECFSVDPPVREKVLPQPPVPVPTFLIPQPPQEQVMQERERQEEGKRCKGKRGRGWACGLL
;
A
#
# COMPACT_ATOMS: atom_id res chain seq x y z
N MET A 1 -5.16 -20.42 -20.59
CA MET A 1 -5.74 -20.23 -19.25
C MET A 1 -7.01 -19.42 -19.45
N ASP A 2 -8.18 -20.04 -19.30
CA ASP A 2 -9.46 -19.38 -19.56
C ASP A 2 -9.63 -18.14 -18.69
N GLN A 3 -9.91 -16.98 -19.29
CA GLN A 3 -10.19 -15.71 -18.58
C GLN A 3 -11.28 -15.87 -17.51
N LEU A 4 -12.23 -16.79 -17.74
CA LEU A 4 -13.29 -17.13 -16.79
C LEU A 4 -12.78 -17.84 -15.53
N SER A 5 -11.69 -18.62 -15.63
CA SER A 5 -11.12 -19.36 -14.49
C SER A 5 -10.43 -18.44 -13.47
N GLY A 6 -9.80 -17.36 -13.95
CA GLY A 6 -9.20 -16.33 -13.11
C GLY A 6 -10.28 -15.63 -12.28
N LEU A 7 -11.32 -15.13 -12.94
CA LEU A 7 -12.44 -14.44 -12.29
C LEU A 7 -13.14 -15.27 -11.21
N TRP A 8 -13.41 -16.55 -11.47
CA TRP A 8 -13.99 -17.46 -10.46
C TRP A 8 -13.11 -17.59 -9.20
N PHE A 9 -11.79 -17.62 -9.38
CA PHE A 9 -10.84 -17.66 -8.27
C PHE A 9 -10.87 -16.36 -7.45
N TYR A 10 -10.86 -15.18 -8.08
CA TYR A 10 -11.01 -13.89 -7.39
C TYR A 10 -12.37 -13.74 -6.68
N GLN A 11 -13.44 -14.23 -7.29
CA GLN A 11 -14.81 -14.19 -6.75
C GLN A 11 -14.98 -15.00 -5.46
N SER A 12 -14.22 -16.10 -5.32
CA SER A 12 -14.29 -16.98 -4.15
C SER A 12 -13.77 -16.35 -2.85
N LEU A 13 -12.95 -15.30 -2.96
CA LEU A 13 -12.32 -14.63 -1.81
C LEU A 13 -13.01 -13.33 -1.38
N LEU A 14 -13.93 -12.82 -2.19
CA LEU A 14 -14.74 -11.66 -1.80
C LEU A 14 -15.92 -12.14 -0.94
N PRO A 15 -16.38 -11.32 0.04
CA PRO A 15 -17.65 -11.58 0.71
C PRO A 15 -18.72 -11.77 -0.36
N LYS A 16 -19.47 -12.89 -0.31
CA LYS A 16 -20.51 -13.16 -1.30
C LYS A 16 -21.46 -11.95 -1.33
N PRO A 17 -21.73 -11.37 -2.52
CA PRO A 17 -22.62 -10.24 -2.60
C PRO A 17 -23.96 -10.62 -1.98
N ASN A 18 -24.42 -9.81 -1.03
CA ASN A 18 -25.81 -9.91 -0.61
C ASN A 18 -26.65 -9.51 -1.82
N PHE A 19 -27.48 -10.42 -2.33
CA PHE A 19 -28.37 -10.17 -3.47
C PHE A 19 -29.16 -8.86 -3.31
N THR A 20 -29.58 -8.53 -2.09
CA THR A 20 -30.24 -7.25 -1.79
C THR A 20 -29.35 -6.03 -2.05
N LEU A 21 -28.05 -6.10 -1.73
CA LEU A 21 -27.10 -5.03 -2.02
C LEU A 21 -26.89 -4.89 -3.54
N GLN A 22 -26.77 -6.00 -4.26
CA GLN A 22 -26.66 -5.97 -5.72
C GLN A 22 -27.90 -5.36 -6.38
N GLN A 23 -29.09 -5.77 -5.98
CA GLN A 23 -30.35 -5.19 -6.47
C GLN A 23 -30.43 -3.69 -6.17
N LYS A 24 -30.00 -3.25 -4.99
CA LYS A 24 -29.91 -1.82 -4.63
C LYS A 24 -28.93 -1.07 -5.53
N LEU A 25 -27.74 -1.62 -5.79
CA LEU A 25 -26.73 -1.00 -6.66
C LEU A 25 -27.19 -0.92 -8.12
N ILE A 26 -27.83 -1.97 -8.63
CA ILE A 26 -28.41 -1.98 -9.99
C ILE A 26 -29.51 -0.93 -10.10
N LYS A 27 -30.45 -0.90 -9.14
CA LYS A 27 -31.49 0.13 -9.10
C LYS A 27 -30.89 1.53 -9.07
N HIS A 28 -29.86 1.74 -8.25
CA HIS A 28 -29.15 3.02 -8.17
C HIS A 28 -28.48 3.38 -9.51
N ALA A 29 -27.85 2.43 -10.21
CA ALA A 29 -27.27 2.67 -11.53
C ALA A 29 -28.33 3.09 -12.56
N ILE A 30 -29.49 2.41 -12.55
CA ILE A 30 -30.61 2.72 -13.43
C ILE A 30 -31.14 4.13 -13.16
N THR A 31 -31.32 4.51 -11.89
CA THR A 31 -31.79 5.84 -11.52
C THR A 31 -30.77 6.93 -11.90
N GLU A 32 -29.49 6.78 -11.52
CA GLU A 32 -28.45 7.80 -11.80
C GLU A 32 -28.26 8.08 -13.30
N ILE A 33 -28.29 7.03 -14.13
CA ILE A 33 -28.06 7.13 -15.58
C ILE A 33 -29.38 7.39 -16.33
N GLY A 34 -30.47 6.76 -15.89
CA GLY A 34 -31.77 6.76 -16.56
C GLY A 34 -32.62 7.99 -16.23
N GLU A 35 -32.73 8.34 -14.95
CA GLU A 35 -33.57 9.46 -14.47
C GLU A 35 -32.87 10.83 -14.64
N GLY A 36 -31.56 10.85 -14.93
CA GLY A 36 -30.88 12.02 -15.49
C GLY A 36 -30.13 12.91 -14.50
N ASP A 37 -29.81 12.42 -13.30
CA ASP A 37 -28.95 13.15 -12.35
C ASP A 37 -27.54 13.43 -12.90
N ILE A 38 -27.04 12.53 -13.74
CA ILE A 38 -25.86 12.76 -14.56
C ILE A 38 -26.29 12.76 -16.03
N ASN A 39 -26.12 13.89 -16.70
CA ASN A 39 -26.64 14.12 -18.05
C ASN A 39 -25.76 13.49 -19.13
N TYR A 40 -25.62 12.16 -19.11
CA TYR A 40 -25.00 11.41 -20.20
C TYR A 40 -25.82 11.54 -21.48
N PRO A 41 -25.17 11.63 -22.66
CA PRO A 41 -25.87 11.60 -23.94
C PRO A 41 -26.76 10.36 -24.03
N ILE A 42 -28.01 10.55 -24.44
CA ILE A 42 -29.06 9.52 -24.39
C ILE A 42 -28.61 8.24 -25.13
N GLN A 43 -27.90 8.40 -26.25
CA GLN A 43 -27.38 7.29 -27.03
C GLN A 43 -26.30 6.45 -26.31
N HIS A 44 -25.61 7.01 -25.31
CA HIS A 44 -24.55 6.32 -24.57
C HIS A 44 -25.05 5.68 -23.27
N ARG A 45 -26.19 6.13 -22.75
CA ARG A 45 -26.78 5.63 -21.49
C ARG A 45 -26.93 4.10 -21.43
N PRO A 46 -27.47 3.41 -22.47
CA PRO A 46 -27.62 1.95 -22.40
C PRO A 46 -26.28 1.21 -22.31
N ARG A 47 -25.26 1.70 -23.02
CA ARG A 47 -23.91 1.11 -22.97
C ARG A 47 -23.27 1.32 -21.61
N ILE A 48 -23.32 2.53 -21.06
CA ILE A 48 -22.78 2.82 -19.71
C ILE A 48 -23.48 1.95 -18.67
N LEU A 49 -24.81 1.86 -18.72
CA LEU A 49 -25.58 1.08 -17.76
C LEU A 49 -25.21 -0.41 -17.83
N THR A 50 -25.10 -0.97 -19.04
CA THR A 50 -24.73 -2.38 -19.25
C THR A 50 -23.37 -2.68 -18.63
N ASP A 51 -22.34 -1.90 -18.97
CA ASP A 51 -20.98 -2.15 -18.51
C ASP A 51 -20.82 -1.92 -17.01
N VAL A 52 -21.55 -0.94 -16.44
CA VAL A 52 -21.59 -0.70 -14.99
C VAL A 52 -22.26 -1.85 -14.25
N VAL A 53 -23.43 -2.30 -14.70
CA VAL A 53 -24.16 -3.40 -14.06
C VAL A 53 -23.35 -4.69 -14.13
N GLN A 54 -22.74 -4.98 -15.29
CA GLN A 54 -21.85 -6.11 -15.45
C GLN A 54 -20.66 -6.03 -14.48
N LEU A 55 -20.00 -4.88 -14.38
CA LEU A 55 -18.86 -4.72 -13.47
C LEU A 55 -19.27 -4.94 -11.99
N LEU A 56 -20.38 -4.34 -11.55
CA LEU A 56 -20.85 -4.47 -10.16
C LEU A 56 -21.31 -5.89 -9.82
N PHE A 57 -21.79 -6.63 -10.82
CA PHE A 57 -22.12 -8.05 -10.66
C PHE A 57 -20.86 -8.90 -10.44
N HIS A 58 -19.81 -8.64 -11.22
CA HIS A 58 -18.54 -9.36 -11.11
C HIS A 58 -17.70 -8.92 -9.90
N ILE A 59 -17.80 -7.68 -9.45
CA ILE A 59 -16.95 -7.14 -8.37
C ILE A 59 -17.82 -6.38 -7.36
N PRO A 60 -18.42 -7.09 -6.39
CA PRO A 60 -19.39 -6.52 -5.46
C PRO A 60 -18.78 -5.61 -4.37
N SER A 61 -17.45 -5.57 -4.27
CA SER A 61 -16.71 -4.62 -3.43
C SER A 61 -16.64 -3.21 -4.04
N LEU A 62 -17.17 -3.03 -5.24
CA LEU A 62 -17.35 -1.73 -5.89
C LEU A 62 -18.77 -1.20 -5.64
N GLY A 63 -18.88 0.11 -5.50
CA GLY A 63 -20.13 0.83 -5.38
C GLY A 63 -20.16 2.05 -6.31
N LEU A 64 -21.34 2.65 -6.43
CA LEU A 64 -21.57 3.82 -7.26
C LEU A 64 -21.66 5.09 -6.43
N THR A 65 -21.08 6.15 -6.95
CA THR A 65 -21.19 7.51 -6.45
C THR A 65 -21.05 8.49 -7.61
N ARG A 66 -20.96 9.78 -7.29
CA ARG A 66 -20.78 10.85 -8.26
C ARG A 66 -19.63 11.75 -7.83
N GLY A 67 -18.88 12.26 -8.80
CA GLY A 67 -17.74 13.11 -8.49
C GLY A 67 -17.10 13.70 -9.73
N ARG A 68 -16.16 14.62 -9.50
CA ARG A 68 -15.33 15.25 -10.53
C ARG A 68 -13.97 14.56 -10.53
N PHE A 69 -13.36 14.37 -11.69
CA PHE A 69 -12.00 13.83 -11.75
C PHE A 69 -10.97 14.90 -11.41
N GLN A 70 -11.14 16.10 -11.98
CA GLN A 70 -10.35 17.30 -11.68
C GLN A 70 -11.23 18.50 -11.38
N LYS A 71 -10.65 19.53 -10.74
CA LYS A 71 -11.34 20.78 -10.45
C LYS A 71 -11.74 21.45 -11.77
N GLY A 72 -13.01 21.85 -11.87
CA GLY A 72 -13.56 22.47 -13.09
C GLY A 72 -14.16 21.49 -14.10
N GLU A 73 -13.88 20.18 -13.97
CA GLU A 73 -14.55 19.17 -14.80
C GLU A 73 -15.98 18.90 -14.30
N PRO A 74 -16.91 18.49 -15.16
CA PRO A 74 -18.28 18.15 -14.77
C PRO A 74 -18.34 16.96 -13.81
N VAL A 75 -19.44 16.85 -13.08
CA VAL A 75 -19.72 15.67 -12.24
C VAL A 75 -20.12 14.51 -13.14
N VAL A 76 -19.46 13.37 -12.95
CA VAL A 76 -19.72 12.13 -13.68
C VAL A 76 -19.95 10.98 -12.71
N LEU A 77 -20.37 9.83 -13.25
CA LEU A 77 -20.49 8.59 -12.51
C LEU A 77 -19.10 8.12 -12.06
N VAL A 78 -19.01 7.75 -10.79
CA VAL A 78 -17.79 7.22 -10.20
C VAL A 78 -18.07 5.84 -9.63
N ILE A 79 -17.33 4.85 -10.10
CA ILE A 79 -17.29 3.52 -9.49
C ILE A 79 -16.12 3.51 -8.53
N LYS A 80 -16.39 3.26 -7.25
CA LYS A 80 -15.43 3.36 -6.14
C LYS A 80 -15.47 2.07 -5.34
N GLY A 81 -14.32 1.59 -4.89
CA GLY A 81 -14.26 0.49 -3.94
C GLY A 81 -12.89 -0.17 -3.96
N THR A 82 -12.85 -1.48 -3.74
CA THR A 82 -11.62 -2.26 -3.81
C THR A 82 -11.72 -3.36 -4.87
N ILE A 83 -10.60 -3.65 -5.53
CA ILE A 83 -10.46 -4.80 -6.42
C ILE A 83 -9.51 -5.82 -5.79
N PRO A 84 -9.78 -7.13 -5.96
CA PRO A 84 -8.90 -8.17 -5.44
C PRO A 84 -7.69 -8.39 -6.37
N ILE A 85 -6.50 -8.52 -5.80
CA ILE A 85 -5.27 -8.90 -6.51
C ILE A 85 -4.61 -10.06 -5.77
N PHE A 86 -3.81 -10.88 -6.47
CA PHE A 86 -3.00 -11.92 -5.82
C PHE A 86 -1.54 -11.66 -6.05
N TYR A 87 -0.80 -11.43 -4.97
CA TYR A 87 0.62 -11.20 -5.03
C TYR A 87 1.34 -12.19 -4.13
N LYS A 88 2.30 -12.92 -4.68
CA LYS A 88 3.11 -13.91 -3.96
C LYS A 88 2.27 -14.90 -3.13
N GLY A 89 1.17 -15.39 -3.70
CA GLY A 89 0.29 -16.37 -3.05
C GLY A 89 -0.68 -15.79 -2.02
N HIS A 90 -0.66 -14.48 -1.77
CA HIS A 90 -1.57 -13.83 -0.83
C HIS A 90 -2.55 -12.88 -1.54
N PRO A 91 -3.83 -12.88 -1.14
CA PRO A 91 -4.82 -11.94 -1.65
C PRO A 91 -4.65 -10.56 -1.00
N TYR A 92 -4.68 -9.50 -1.80
CA TYR A 92 -4.69 -8.11 -1.35
C TYR A 92 -5.90 -7.38 -1.93
N LYS A 93 -6.29 -6.30 -1.27
CA LYS A 93 -7.36 -5.40 -1.73
C LYS A 93 -6.75 -4.09 -2.19
N THR A 94 -6.94 -3.75 -3.46
CA THR A 94 -6.45 -2.49 -4.02
C THR A 94 -7.61 -1.49 -4.14
N PRO A 95 -7.59 -0.39 -3.38
CA PRO A 95 -8.61 0.65 -3.48
C PRO A 95 -8.49 1.45 -4.78
N ILE A 96 -9.60 1.59 -5.51
CA ILE A 96 -9.66 2.30 -6.78
C ILE A 96 -10.87 3.23 -6.89
N LYS A 97 -10.76 4.19 -7.80
CA LYS A 97 -11.88 4.99 -8.33
C LYS A 97 -11.80 5.03 -9.86
N ILE A 98 -12.94 4.83 -10.51
CA ILE A 98 -13.12 4.87 -11.96
C ILE A 98 -14.14 5.98 -12.26
N TRP A 99 -13.75 6.97 -13.04
CA TRP A 99 -14.64 8.02 -13.54
C TRP A 99 -15.05 7.69 -14.98
N VAL A 100 -16.35 7.60 -15.24
CA VAL A 100 -16.89 7.28 -16.57
C VAL A 100 -17.18 8.59 -17.32
N PRO A 101 -16.45 8.95 -18.40
CA PRO A 101 -16.60 10.23 -19.08
C PRO A 101 -17.90 10.30 -19.90
N PHE A 102 -18.33 11.52 -20.25
CA PHE A 102 -19.51 11.71 -21.10
C PHE A 102 -19.36 11.11 -22.51
N GLY A 103 -18.14 11.04 -23.03
CA GLY A 103 -17.83 10.43 -24.32
C GLY A 103 -17.67 8.92 -24.28
N TYR A 104 -17.96 8.24 -23.16
CA TYR A 104 -17.90 6.79 -23.09
C TYR A 104 -18.88 6.12 -24.10
N PRO A 105 -18.47 5.05 -24.81
CA PRO A 105 -17.21 4.34 -24.69
C PRO A 105 -16.07 4.90 -25.54
N LYS A 106 -16.28 5.91 -26.39
CA LYS A 106 -15.22 6.48 -27.25
C LYS A 106 -14.04 7.04 -26.44
N ASP A 107 -14.35 7.72 -25.36
CA ASP A 107 -13.35 8.17 -24.40
C ASP A 107 -13.15 7.11 -23.32
N SER A 108 -11.89 6.76 -23.04
CA SER A 108 -11.54 5.83 -21.96
C SER A 108 -11.97 6.37 -20.60
N PRO A 109 -12.43 5.52 -19.67
CA PRO A 109 -12.56 5.90 -18.28
C PRO A 109 -11.22 6.39 -17.71
N LYS A 110 -11.28 7.30 -16.75
CA LYS A 110 -10.12 7.72 -15.96
C LYS A 110 -10.08 6.89 -14.68
N VAL A 111 -8.92 6.35 -14.30
CA VAL A 111 -8.80 5.47 -13.13
C VAL A 111 -7.70 5.94 -12.19
N ARG A 112 -7.95 5.88 -10.88
CA ARG A 112 -6.93 6.10 -9.85
C ARG A 112 -6.92 4.98 -8.83
N VAL A 113 -5.71 4.63 -8.39
CA VAL A 113 -5.49 3.96 -7.10
C VAL A 113 -5.59 5.01 -6.01
N VAL A 114 -6.39 4.77 -4.97
CA VAL A 114 -6.67 5.76 -3.93
C VAL A 114 -6.32 5.20 -2.57
N VAL A 115 -5.38 5.85 -1.87
CA VAL A 115 -5.04 5.48 -0.50
C VAL A 115 -5.87 6.34 0.47
N GLU A 116 -6.72 5.71 1.29
CA GLU A 116 -7.57 6.42 2.26
C GLU A 116 -6.77 6.98 3.43
N ASP A 117 -5.89 6.16 4.01
CA ASP A 117 -4.99 6.57 5.09
C ASP A 117 -3.53 6.60 4.62
N GLN A 118 -3.07 7.81 4.30
CA GLN A 118 -1.70 8.04 3.87
C GLN A 118 -0.66 7.90 5.00
N ALA A 119 -1.07 7.78 6.27
CA ALA A 119 -0.15 7.54 7.37
C ALA A 119 0.37 6.10 7.36
N ILE A 120 -0.49 5.15 6.97
CA ILE A 120 -0.19 3.70 7.00
C ILE A 120 -0.01 3.09 5.62
N MET A 121 -0.46 3.74 4.54
CA MET A 121 -0.34 3.22 3.19
C MET A 121 0.23 4.28 2.24
N SER A 122 0.86 3.81 1.17
CA SER A 122 1.34 4.66 0.08
C SER A 122 1.26 3.93 -1.24
N ILE A 123 1.12 4.72 -2.32
CA ILE A 123 1.28 4.20 -3.67
C ILE A 123 2.76 3.93 -3.90
N LYS A 124 3.08 2.74 -4.40
CA LYS A 124 4.46 2.33 -4.71
C LYS A 124 5.07 3.29 -5.73
N LEU A 125 6.33 3.68 -5.50
CA LEU A 125 7.12 4.49 -6.43
C LEU A 125 8.52 3.86 -6.60
N PRO A 126 8.99 3.61 -7.85
CA PRO A 126 8.24 3.65 -9.10
C PRO A 126 7.27 2.46 -9.23
N HIS A 127 6.19 2.65 -9.99
CA HIS A 127 5.26 1.58 -10.38
C HIS A 127 4.95 1.70 -11.89
N PRO A 128 4.99 0.59 -12.66
CA PRO A 128 4.90 0.64 -14.12
C PRO A 128 3.58 1.17 -14.67
N TYR A 129 2.48 0.99 -13.93
CA TYR A 129 1.13 1.34 -14.38
C TYR A 129 0.42 2.39 -13.52
N VAL A 130 1.08 2.92 -12.49
CA VAL A 130 0.44 3.83 -11.53
C VAL A 130 1.39 4.98 -11.23
N ASP A 131 0.98 6.19 -11.58
CA ASP A 131 1.75 7.40 -11.31
C ASP A 131 1.34 8.00 -9.96
N ALA A 132 2.19 7.80 -8.95
CA ALA A 132 2.01 8.38 -7.62
C ALA A 132 2.09 9.92 -7.62
N GLY A 133 2.89 10.52 -8.50
CA GLY A 133 3.03 11.98 -8.65
C GLY A 133 1.78 12.62 -9.25
N ALA A 134 1.08 11.91 -10.14
CA ALA A 134 -0.23 12.30 -10.67
C ALA A 134 -1.42 11.90 -9.78
N GLY A 135 -1.17 11.60 -8.50
CA GLY A 135 -2.21 11.25 -7.52
C GLY A 135 -2.78 9.84 -7.70
N GLY A 136 -1.95 8.89 -8.16
CA GLY A 136 -2.32 7.49 -8.35
C GLY A 136 -2.98 7.20 -9.70
N LEU A 137 -2.73 8.03 -10.72
CA LEU A 137 -3.32 7.84 -12.05
C LEU A 137 -2.86 6.51 -12.65
N VAL A 138 -3.82 5.71 -13.10
CA VAL A 138 -3.56 4.39 -13.68
C VAL A 138 -3.45 4.48 -15.19
N ASN A 139 -2.48 3.77 -15.76
CA ASN A 139 -2.31 3.58 -17.18
C ASN A 139 -1.84 2.14 -17.47
N VAL A 140 -2.79 1.23 -17.67
CA VAL A 140 -2.55 -0.19 -17.99
C VAL A 140 -2.65 -0.45 -19.51
N PRO A 141 -2.06 -1.53 -20.05
CA PRO A 141 -2.08 -1.81 -21.49
C PRO A 141 -3.48 -1.80 -22.10
N TYR A 142 -4.49 -2.29 -21.36
CA TYR A 142 -5.88 -2.27 -21.81
C TYR A 142 -6.42 -0.86 -22.05
N MET A 143 -6.02 0.13 -21.24
CA MET A 143 -6.39 1.54 -21.44
C MET A 143 -5.64 2.17 -22.61
N GLN A 144 -4.38 1.79 -22.82
CA GLN A 144 -3.57 2.31 -23.93
C GLN A 144 -4.16 1.91 -25.29
N ALA A 145 -4.66 0.68 -25.39
CA ALA A 145 -5.36 0.17 -26.57
C ALA A 145 -6.86 0.54 -26.62
N TRP A 146 -7.33 1.46 -25.77
CA TRP A 146 -8.75 1.76 -25.66
C TRP A 146 -9.29 2.43 -26.92
N ILE A 147 -8.64 3.49 -27.40
CA ILE A 147 -9.16 4.32 -28.49
C ILE A 147 -9.38 3.51 -29.77
N GLU A 148 -8.45 2.60 -30.09
CA GLU A 148 -8.47 1.79 -31.30
C GLU A 148 -9.61 0.76 -31.31
N ALA A 149 -10.01 0.25 -30.13
CA ALA A 149 -10.98 -0.85 -29.99
C ALA A 149 -12.16 -0.50 -29.06
N HIS A 150 -12.42 0.79 -28.83
CA HIS A 150 -13.38 1.30 -27.84
C HIS A 150 -14.77 0.63 -27.84
N SER A 151 -15.28 0.20 -29.00
CA SER A 151 -16.57 -0.51 -29.13
C SER A 151 -16.59 -1.87 -28.42
N GLU A 152 -15.44 -2.55 -28.37
CA GLU A 152 -15.26 -3.88 -27.78
C GLU A 152 -14.77 -3.81 -26.33
N ARG A 153 -14.31 -2.64 -25.87
CA ARG A 153 -13.72 -2.48 -24.54
C ARG A 153 -14.80 -2.26 -23.47
N THR A 154 -14.80 -3.11 -22.44
CA THR A 154 -15.71 -2.99 -21.29
C THR A 154 -15.02 -2.49 -20.02
N LEU A 155 -15.81 -2.00 -19.06
CA LEU A 155 -15.31 -1.67 -17.72
C LEU A 155 -14.86 -2.92 -16.93
N THR A 156 -15.52 -4.05 -17.14
CA THR A 156 -15.19 -5.32 -16.49
C THR A 156 -13.81 -5.79 -16.91
N ASP A 157 -13.53 -5.83 -18.20
CA ASP A 157 -12.23 -6.26 -18.75
C ASP A 157 -11.11 -5.30 -18.39
N LEU A 158 -11.41 -3.99 -18.30
CA LEU A 158 -10.46 -3.02 -17.75
C LEU A 158 -10.05 -3.39 -16.32
N VAL A 159 -11.01 -3.72 -15.46
CA VAL A 159 -10.70 -4.09 -14.08
C VAL A 159 -9.96 -5.43 -14.00
N ILE A 160 -10.30 -6.40 -14.84
CA ILE A 160 -9.56 -7.67 -14.94
C ILE A 160 -8.11 -7.40 -15.31
N ASN A 161 -7.85 -6.58 -16.33
CA ASN A 161 -6.50 -6.25 -16.75
C ASN A 161 -5.72 -5.49 -15.65
N MET A 162 -6.38 -4.63 -14.88
CA MET A 162 -5.78 -4.03 -13.69
C MET A 162 -5.41 -5.08 -12.64
N CYS A 163 -6.31 -6.03 -12.34
CA CYS A 163 -6.02 -7.10 -11.39
C CYS A 163 -4.81 -7.94 -11.82
N GLU A 164 -4.70 -8.28 -13.11
CA GLU A 164 -3.55 -8.99 -13.67
C GLU A 164 -2.25 -8.19 -13.50
N CYS A 165 -2.26 -6.93 -13.92
CA CYS A 165 -1.10 -6.04 -13.83
C CYS A 165 -0.64 -5.83 -12.38
N PHE A 166 -1.58 -5.60 -11.47
CA PHE A 166 -1.29 -5.36 -10.05
C PHE A 166 -0.95 -6.63 -9.26
N SER A 167 -1.35 -7.81 -9.76
CA SER A 167 -0.94 -9.10 -9.19
C SER A 167 0.53 -9.41 -9.47
N VAL A 168 1.11 -8.82 -10.52
CA VAL A 168 2.57 -8.87 -10.79
C VAL A 168 3.32 -7.94 -9.83
N ASP A 169 2.83 -6.71 -9.65
CA ASP A 169 3.41 -5.72 -8.76
C ASP A 169 2.30 -4.90 -8.07
N PRO A 170 2.07 -5.06 -6.76
CA PRO A 170 1.02 -4.34 -6.06
C PRO A 170 1.28 -2.81 -6.05
N PRO A 171 0.28 -2.00 -6.42
CA PRO A 171 0.45 -0.56 -6.50
C PRO A 171 0.38 0.14 -5.15
N VAL A 172 -0.13 -0.53 -4.10
CA VAL A 172 -0.21 0.01 -2.74
C VAL A 172 0.66 -0.81 -1.82
N ARG A 173 1.40 -0.12 -0.95
CA ARG A 173 2.21 -0.71 0.12
C ARG A 173 1.83 -0.13 1.46
N GLU A 174 1.81 -0.97 2.48
CA GLU A 174 1.81 -0.51 3.85
C GLU A 174 3.16 0.15 4.16
N LYS A 175 3.10 1.30 4.84
CA LYS A 175 4.27 1.97 5.38
C LYS A 175 4.67 1.23 6.64
N VAL A 176 5.93 0.83 6.73
CA VAL A 176 6.49 0.39 8.01
C VAL A 176 6.57 1.62 8.91
N LEU A 177 5.68 1.70 9.90
CA LEU A 177 5.78 2.74 10.91
C LEU A 177 7.11 2.56 11.66
N PRO A 178 7.88 3.63 11.92
CA PRO A 178 9.01 3.55 12.82
C PRO A 178 8.49 3.02 14.16
N GLN A 179 8.90 1.80 14.53
CA GLN A 179 8.63 1.33 15.88
C GLN A 179 9.28 2.33 16.84
N PRO A 180 8.59 2.80 17.90
CA PRO A 180 9.27 3.54 18.96
C PRO A 180 10.46 2.68 19.42
N PRO A 181 11.64 3.27 19.64
CA PRO A 181 12.80 2.49 20.08
C PRO A 181 12.39 1.68 21.30
N VAL A 182 12.44 0.35 21.16
CA VAL A 182 12.18 -0.55 22.28
C VAL A 182 13.18 -0.16 23.37
N PRO A 183 12.75 0.19 24.59
CA PRO A 183 13.69 0.44 25.67
C PRO A 183 14.47 -0.85 25.88
N VAL A 184 15.74 -0.84 25.48
CA VAL A 184 16.67 -1.92 25.77
C VAL A 184 16.72 -2.00 27.29
N PRO A 185 16.37 -3.14 27.94
CA PRO A 185 16.60 -3.26 29.36
C PRO A 185 18.10 -3.10 29.59
N THR A 186 18.48 -2.02 30.27
CA THR A 186 19.83 -1.83 30.81
C THR A 186 20.06 -2.95 31.81
N PHE A 187 20.55 -4.10 31.34
CA PHE A 187 21.21 -5.02 32.24
C PHE A 187 22.42 -4.27 32.77
N LEU A 188 22.36 -3.87 34.03
CA LEU A 188 23.52 -3.43 34.78
C LEU A 188 24.52 -4.58 34.73
N ILE A 189 25.43 -4.54 33.75
CA ILE A 189 26.63 -5.38 33.78
C ILE A 189 27.36 -4.91 35.04
N PRO A 190 27.54 -5.76 36.06
CA PRO A 190 28.36 -5.41 37.20
C PRO A 190 29.75 -5.08 36.68
N GLN A 191 30.19 -3.82 36.82
CA GLN A 191 31.55 -3.46 36.49
C GLN A 191 32.49 -4.29 37.38
N PRO A 192 33.49 -4.99 36.81
CA PRO A 192 34.48 -5.66 37.63
C PRO A 192 35.26 -4.60 38.44
N PRO A 193 35.55 -4.82 39.74
CA PRO A 193 36.26 -3.85 40.56
C PRO A 193 37.71 -3.71 40.07
N GLN A 194 37.98 -2.71 39.23
CA GLN A 194 39.33 -2.42 38.71
C GLN A 194 40.09 -1.40 39.58
N GLU A 195 39.40 -0.61 40.41
CA GLU A 195 40.04 0.46 41.19
C GLU A 195 40.74 -0.02 42.48
N GLN A 196 40.33 -1.14 43.07
CA GLN A 196 40.96 -1.63 44.31
C GLN A 196 42.24 -2.44 44.07
N VAL A 197 42.41 -3.04 42.88
CA VAL A 197 43.58 -3.89 42.58
C VAL A 197 44.84 -3.04 42.32
N MET A 198 44.70 -1.83 41.80
CA MET A 198 45.86 -0.96 41.53
C MET A 198 46.43 -0.33 42.81
N GLN A 199 45.58 0.09 43.76
CA GLN A 199 46.03 0.66 45.04
C GLN A 199 46.70 -0.34 45.98
N GLU A 200 46.28 -1.62 45.97
CA GLU A 200 46.94 -2.68 46.74
C GLU A 200 48.35 -2.98 46.20
N ARG A 201 48.54 -2.89 44.87
CA ARG A 201 49.82 -3.14 44.21
C ARG A 201 50.85 -2.05 44.52
N GLU A 202 50.43 -0.78 44.49
CA GLU A 202 51.30 0.35 44.85
C GLU A 202 51.69 0.33 46.34
N ARG A 203 50.73 -0.01 47.23
CA ARG A 203 51.01 -0.15 48.68
C ARG A 203 51.98 -1.29 48.99
N GLN A 204 51.93 -2.40 48.24
CA GLN A 204 52.86 -3.52 48.42
C GLN A 204 54.28 -3.25 47.88
N GLU A 205 54.43 -2.41 46.85
CA GLU A 205 55.76 -2.00 46.35
C GLU A 205 56.46 -1.02 47.29
N GLU A 206 55.73 -0.09 47.90
CA GLU A 206 56.32 0.88 48.84
C GLU A 206 56.81 0.20 50.14
N GLY A 207 56.13 -0.87 50.59
CA GLY A 207 56.51 -1.65 51.77
C GLY A 207 57.78 -2.50 51.61
N LYS A 208 58.19 -2.85 50.38
CA LYS A 208 59.41 -3.65 50.13
C LYS A 208 60.69 -2.81 50.05
N ARG A 209 60.59 -1.49 49.86
CA ARG A 209 61.79 -0.60 49.77
C ARG A 209 62.46 -0.32 51.12
N CYS A 210 61.77 -0.53 52.25
CA CYS A 210 62.28 -0.22 53.59
C CYS A 210 62.95 -1.38 54.36
N LYS A 211 63.01 -2.60 53.81
CA LYS A 211 63.72 -3.74 54.45
C LYS A 211 65.03 -4.06 53.73
N GLY A 212 66.00 -3.16 53.85
CA GLY A 212 67.31 -3.35 53.22
C GLY A 212 68.46 -2.55 53.84
N LYS A 213 68.38 -2.10 55.10
CA LYS A 213 69.56 -1.60 55.83
C LYS A 213 69.45 -1.96 57.31
N ARG A 214 70.12 -3.04 57.70
CA ARG A 214 70.57 -3.26 59.07
C ARG A 214 71.69 -4.30 59.10
N GLY A 215 72.89 -3.86 59.46
CA GLY A 215 73.78 -4.67 60.30
C GLY A 215 75.17 -4.95 59.75
N ARG A 216 76.16 -4.51 60.55
CA ARG A 216 77.62 -4.78 60.55
C ARG A 216 78.43 -3.75 59.76
N GLY A 217 79.28 -2.90 60.35
CA GLY A 217 79.81 -2.79 61.71
C GLY A 217 81.35 -2.70 61.67
N TRP A 218 81.91 -1.77 62.46
CA TRP A 218 83.32 -1.67 62.93
C TRP A 218 84.37 -1.36 61.84
N ALA A 219 85.48 -0.65 62.04
CA ALA A 219 86.03 0.23 63.08
C ALA A 219 87.35 0.81 62.50
N CYS A 220 87.86 1.92 63.08
CA CYS A 220 89.25 2.43 63.04
C CYS A 220 89.85 2.79 61.65
N GLY A 221 90.71 3.80 61.48
CA GLY A 221 91.45 4.73 62.34
C GLY A 221 92.19 5.69 61.39
N LEU A 222 92.41 6.94 61.80
CA LEU A 222 93.76 7.46 62.09
C LEU A 222 94.79 7.20 60.96
N LEU A 223 95.03 8.20 60.11
CA LEU A 223 96.10 9.21 60.23
C LEU A 223 96.15 10.06 58.95
#